data_AF-A0A6F9C7N4-F1
#
_entry.id   AF-A0A6F9C7N4-F1
#
_cell.length_a   1.000
_cell.length_b   1.000
_cell.length_c   1.000
_cell.angle_alpha   90.00
_cell.angle_beta   90.00
_cell.angle_gamma   90.00
#
_symmetry.space_group_name_H-M   'P 1'
#
loop_
_entity.id
_entity.type
_entity.pdbx_description
1 polymer ?
#
loop_
_entity_poly.entity_id
_entity_poly.type
_entity_poly.pdbx_seq_one_letter_code
_entity_poly.pdbx_strand_id
1 'polypeptide(L)'
;MQVKLILMALCAVVSSFKQPLSTELDGIWEEWKTQHGKQYAKVDEGFRRMIWETNQGLIRQHNLEAEMGKHTFTLGMNQFGDMTNKEYNTLLTVNAAEEEKSLDGIPLSEWNSSLSAAPETWDWRQYGYVTPGHCGLCYAFAAVGALEGQLFKQTGILLPLSEQNLVDCSGDYDNNGCDDTLYEVGPIAVSVNARHPSFKLYKDGVIYQPDCSTRTNHAVLAVGYGSYLDYWIVKNSWGTGWGRDGYILIARGYNQCGIAKHP
;
A
#
# COMPACT_ATOMS: atom_id res chain seq x y z
N MET A 1 -30.19 24.48 -60.95
CA MET A 1 -30.48 23.82 -59.66
C MET A 1 -29.50 22.67 -59.48
N GLN A 2 -28.30 22.97 -58.97
CA GLN A 2 -27.28 21.98 -58.61
C GLN A 2 -26.51 22.53 -57.40
N VAL A 3 -26.70 21.91 -56.25
CA VAL A 3 -25.78 22.02 -55.11
C VAL A 3 -25.61 20.59 -54.61
N LYS A 4 -24.48 19.96 -54.95
CA LYS A 4 -24.05 18.70 -54.35
C LYS A 4 -23.35 19.05 -53.03
N LEU A 5 -23.94 18.66 -51.91
CA LEU A 5 -23.28 18.65 -50.60
C LEU A 5 -22.10 17.68 -50.66
N ILE A 6 -20.89 18.17 -50.41
CA ILE A 6 -19.74 17.34 -50.06
C ILE A 6 -19.65 17.39 -48.53
N LEU A 7 -20.08 16.32 -47.86
CA LEU A 7 -19.70 16.07 -46.47
C LEU A 7 -18.24 15.60 -46.47
N MET A 8 -17.31 16.45 -46.06
CA MET A 8 -15.99 15.98 -45.62
C MET A 8 -16.13 15.39 -44.22
N ALA A 9 -16.00 14.07 -44.12
CA ALA A 9 -15.82 13.38 -42.86
C ALA A 9 -14.44 13.75 -42.28
N LEU A 10 -14.42 14.57 -41.22
CA LEU A 10 -13.27 14.73 -40.34
C LEU A 10 -13.14 13.46 -39.49
N CYS A 11 -12.50 12.43 -40.05
CA CYS A 11 -11.89 11.39 -39.23
C CYS A 11 -10.68 12.02 -38.53
N ALA A 12 -10.88 12.51 -37.31
CA ALA A 12 -9.77 12.78 -36.41
C ALA A 12 -9.14 11.42 -36.07
N VAL A 13 -8.12 11.05 -36.84
CA VAL A 13 -7.20 9.99 -36.44
C VAL A 13 -6.44 10.56 -35.24
N VAL A 14 -6.88 10.21 -34.03
CA VAL A 14 -6.08 10.40 -32.82
C VAL A 14 -4.95 9.38 -32.91
N SER A 15 -3.93 9.68 -33.70
CA SER A 15 -2.69 8.92 -33.65
C SER A 15 -2.12 9.17 -32.26
N SER A 16 -2.01 8.11 -31.45
CA SER A 16 -1.29 8.15 -30.19
C SER A 16 0.17 8.48 -30.50
N PHE A 17 0.50 9.76 -30.58
CA PHE A 17 1.88 10.22 -30.62
C PHE A 17 2.52 9.77 -29.31
N LYS A 18 3.42 8.78 -29.37
CA LYS A 18 4.34 8.51 -28.26
C LYS A 18 5.18 9.77 -28.11
N GLN A 19 4.91 10.55 -27.07
CA GLN A 19 5.69 11.72 -26.75
C GLN A 19 7.17 11.29 -26.64
N PRO A 20 8.11 12.00 -27.29
CA PRO A 20 9.52 11.67 -27.15
C PRO A 20 9.94 11.82 -25.67
N LEU A 21 10.89 10.99 -25.23
CA LEU A 21 11.44 11.05 -23.87
C LEU A 21 12.03 12.44 -23.61
N SER A 22 11.80 12.96 -22.41
CA SER A 22 12.25 14.31 -22.04
C SER A 22 13.73 14.32 -21.68
N THR A 23 14.53 15.05 -22.47
CA THR A 23 15.96 15.27 -22.20
C THR A 23 16.22 16.05 -20.91
N GLU A 24 15.25 16.86 -20.46
CA GLU A 24 15.36 17.61 -19.20
C GLU A 24 15.36 16.68 -17.98
N LEU A 25 14.76 15.49 -18.11
CA LEU A 25 14.64 14.54 -17.02
C LEU A 25 15.82 13.57 -16.96
N ASP A 26 16.78 13.61 -17.89
CA ASP A 26 17.85 12.61 -18.03
C ASP A 26 18.71 12.52 -16.76
N GLY A 27 19.09 13.67 -16.19
CA GLY A 27 19.85 13.68 -14.92
C GLY A 27 19.07 13.04 -13.77
N ILE A 28 17.77 13.34 -13.68
CA ILE A 28 16.88 12.80 -12.64
C ILE A 28 16.68 11.29 -12.83
N TRP A 29 16.70 10.80 -14.08
CA TRP A 29 16.67 9.36 -14.37
C TRP A 29 17.84 8.63 -13.75
N GLU A 30 19.05 9.13 -14.02
CA GLU A 30 20.30 8.49 -13.64
C GLU A 30 20.45 8.50 -12.13
N GLU A 31 20.07 9.59 -11.48
CA GLU A 31 20.02 9.69 -10.03
C GLU A 31 19.02 8.69 -9.43
N TRP A 32 17.79 8.63 -9.96
CA TRP A 32 16.77 7.69 -9.49
C TRP A 32 17.22 6.23 -9.66
N LYS A 33 17.80 5.88 -10.82
CA LYS A 33 18.34 4.53 -11.05
C LYS A 33 19.43 4.20 -10.04
N THR A 34 20.34 5.14 -9.80
CA THR A 34 21.45 4.96 -8.84
C THR A 34 20.90 4.76 -7.43
N GLN A 35 19.98 5.61 -7.00
CA GLN A 35 19.34 5.55 -5.68
C GLN A 35 18.63 4.21 -5.44
N HIS A 36 18.00 3.63 -6.46
CA HIS A 36 17.24 2.39 -6.35
C HIS A 36 17.98 1.16 -6.90
N GLY A 37 19.28 1.27 -7.18
CA GLY A 37 20.12 0.16 -7.66
C GLY A 37 19.64 -0.47 -8.97
N LYS A 38 19.02 0.31 -9.87
CA LYS A 38 18.42 -0.19 -11.11
C LYS A 38 19.47 -0.35 -12.20
N GLN A 39 19.48 -1.53 -12.82
CA GLN A 39 20.29 -1.83 -13.98
C GLN A 39 19.41 -2.51 -15.03
N TYR A 40 19.50 -2.06 -16.28
CA TYR A 40 18.70 -2.57 -17.38
C TYR A 40 19.59 -2.98 -18.55
N ALA A 41 19.10 -3.94 -19.35
CA ALA A 41 19.64 -4.12 -20.69
C ALA A 41 19.34 -2.87 -21.53
N LYS A 42 20.26 -2.50 -22.45
CA LYS A 42 20.10 -1.32 -23.31
C LYS A 42 18.77 -1.28 -24.07
N VAL A 43 18.25 -2.45 -24.43
CA VAL A 43 16.97 -2.58 -25.16
C VAL A 43 15.75 -2.28 -24.29
N ASP A 44 15.84 -2.52 -22.98
CA ASP A 44 14.73 -2.36 -22.04
C ASP A 44 14.71 -0.97 -21.39
N GLU A 45 15.88 -0.31 -21.33
CA GLU A 45 16.04 0.96 -20.63
C GLU A 45 15.11 2.05 -21.15
N GLY A 46 14.97 2.19 -22.48
CA GLY A 46 14.05 3.18 -23.06
C GLY A 46 12.59 2.94 -22.68
N PHE A 47 12.18 1.67 -22.52
CA PHE A 47 10.83 1.33 -22.10
C PHE A 47 10.61 1.59 -20.60
N ARG A 48 11.58 1.21 -19.75
CA ARG A 48 11.55 1.50 -18.30
C ARG A 48 11.52 3.00 -18.04
N ARG A 49 12.29 3.74 -18.81
CA ARG A 49 12.32 5.20 -18.79
C ARG A 49 10.95 5.81 -19.16
N MET A 50 10.30 5.31 -20.22
CA MET A 50 8.97 5.75 -20.61
C MET A 50 7.92 5.54 -19.51
N ILE A 51 7.97 4.38 -18.83
CA ILE A 51 7.07 4.09 -17.70
C ILE A 51 7.34 5.06 -16.54
N TRP A 52 8.62 5.30 -16.23
CA TRP A 52 9.02 6.24 -15.19
C TRP A 52 8.54 7.66 -15.46
N GLU A 53 8.69 8.17 -16.68
CA GLU A 53 8.17 9.50 -17.06
C GLU A 53 6.64 9.56 -17.00
N THR A 54 5.96 8.47 -17.38
CA THR A 54 4.50 8.37 -17.25
C THR A 54 4.07 8.46 -15.79
N ASN A 55 4.74 7.75 -14.88
CA ASN A 55 4.47 7.81 -13.45
C ASN A 55 4.83 9.19 -12.86
N GLN A 56 5.89 9.86 -13.33
CA GLN A 56 6.20 11.25 -12.95
C GLN A 56 5.06 12.21 -13.33
N GLY A 57 4.51 12.07 -14.55
CA GLY A 57 3.37 12.85 -14.99
C GLY A 57 2.14 12.65 -14.11
N LEU A 58 1.86 11.39 -13.75
CA LEU A 58 0.77 11.03 -12.82
C LEU A 58 0.97 11.67 -11.45
N ILE A 59 2.17 11.57 -10.88
CA ILE A 59 2.51 12.19 -9.57
C ILE A 59 2.30 13.70 -9.63
N ARG A 60 2.83 14.36 -10.67
CA ARG A 60 2.71 15.80 -10.83
C ARG A 60 1.25 16.23 -10.91
N GLN A 61 0.45 15.56 -11.73
CA GLN A 61 -0.96 15.90 -11.89
C GLN A 61 -1.74 15.70 -10.57
N HIS A 62 -1.55 14.57 -9.90
CA HIS A 62 -2.20 14.29 -8.63
C HIS A 62 -1.83 15.32 -7.55
N ASN A 63 -0.55 15.69 -7.45
CA ASN A 63 -0.10 16.63 -6.43
C ASN A 63 -0.61 18.05 -6.68
N LEU A 64 -0.75 18.48 -7.95
CA LEU A 64 -1.45 19.72 -8.29
C LEU A 64 -2.92 19.69 -7.86
N GLU A 65 -3.59 18.54 -8.02
CA GLU A 65 -4.97 18.37 -7.54
C GLU A 65 -5.06 18.37 -6.00
N ALA A 66 -4.07 17.81 -5.32
CA ALA A 66 -3.96 17.86 -3.86
C ALA A 66 -3.79 19.30 -3.35
N GLU A 67 -2.97 20.12 -4.02
CA GLU A 67 -2.83 21.56 -3.72
C GLU A 67 -4.15 22.32 -3.90
N MET A 68 -5.02 21.85 -4.81
CA MET A 68 -6.37 22.38 -5.01
C MET A 68 -7.40 21.80 -4.02
N GLY A 69 -6.97 21.00 -3.05
CA GLY A 69 -7.85 20.38 -2.04
C GLY A 69 -8.72 19.23 -2.57
N LYS A 70 -8.41 18.68 -3.75
CA LYS A 70 -9.16 17.53 -4.30
C LYS A 70 -8.74 16.19 -3.68
N HIS A 71 -7.53 16.13 -3.13
CA HIS A 71 -6.98 14.95 -2.45
C HIS A 71 -6.38 15.36 -1.10
N THR A 72 -6.49 14.47 -0.12
CA THR A 72 -5.93 14.63 1.23
C THR A 72 -4.53 14.01 1.38
N PHE A 73 -3.96 13.55 0.27
CA PHE A 73 -2.68 12.87 0.22
C PHE A 73 -1.90 13.26 -1.04
N THR A 74 -0.63 12.89 -1.08
CA THR A 74 0.28 13.14 -2.18
C THR A 74 0.94 11.85 -2.65
N LEU A 75 1.40 11.88 -3.89
CA LEU A 75 2.19 10.83 -4.49
C LEU A 75 3.65 11.26 -4.59
N GLY A 76 4.53 10.28 -4.71
CA GLY A 76 5.97 10.49 -4.81
C GLY A 76 6.64 9.38 -5.58
N MET A 77 7.71 9.74 -6.28
CA MET A 77 8.51 8.76 -7.00
C MET A 77 9.23 7.86 -6.00
N ASN A 78 9.20 6.55 -6.25
CA ASN A 78 9.79 5.53 -5.39
C ASN A 78 10.35 4.37 -6.24
N GLN A 79 10.74 3.26 -5.62
CA GLN A 79 11.36 2.11 -6.31
C GLN A 79 10.46 1.43 -7.35
N PHE A 80 9.15 1.67 -7.33
CA PHE A 80 8.17 1.14 -8.29
C PHE A 80 7.92 2.11 -9.46
N GLY A 81 8.69 3.20 -9.54
CA GLY A 81 8.60 4.22 -10.58
C GLY A 81 8.71 3.71 -12.00
N ASP A 82 9.49 2.66 -12.23
CA ASP A 82 9.69 2.02 -13.54
C ASP A 82 8.72 0.87 -13.84
N MET A 83 7.72 0.66 -12.98
CA MET A 83 6.74 -0.42 -13.11
C MET A 83 5.40 0.10 -13.62
N THR A 84 4.84 -0.62 -14.58
CA THR A 84 3.43 -0.49 -14.96
C THR A 84 2.54 -0.92 -13.79
N ASN A 85 1.27 -0.50 -13.78
CA ASN A 85 0.35 -0.98 -12.73
C ASN A 85 0.12 -2.49 -12.81
N LYS A 86 0.25 -3.09 -14.01
CA LYS A 86 0.15 -4.53 -14.21
C LYS A 86 1.32 -5.26 -13.53
N GLU A 87 2.56 -4.83 -13.78
CA GLU A 87 3.74 -5.42 -13.14
C GLU A 87 3.70 -5.24 -11.62
N TYR A 88 3.35 -4.04 -11.15
CA TYR A 88 3.17 -3.80 -9.71
C TYR A 88 2.13 -4.74 -9.10
N ASN A 89 0.97 -4.92 -9.76
CA ASN A 89 -0.08 -5.80 -9.24
C ASN A 89 0.31 -7.28 -9.20
N THR A 90 1.33 -7.71 -9.94
CA THR A 90 1.88 -9.08 -9.81
C THR A 90 2.73 -9.28 -8.56
N LEU A 91 3.17 -8.20 -7.91
CA LEU A 91 3.89 -8.25 -6.64
C LEU A 91 2.96 -8.35 -5.43
N LEU A 92 1.66 -8.08 -5.63
CA LEU A 92 0.64 -8.22 -4.60
C LEU A 92 0.27 -9.69 -4.47
N THR A 93 0.16 -10.20 -3.24
CA THR A 93 -0.24 -11.58 -2.95
C THR A 93 -1.59 -11.89 -3.60
N VAL A 94 -1.60 -12.90 -4.48
CA VAL A 94 -2.79 -13.41 -5.14
C VAL A 94 -3.41 -14.51 -4.29
N ASN A 95 -3.91 -14.18 -3.10
CA ASN A 95 -4.85 -15.06 -2.40
C ASN A 95 -6.24 -14.45 -2.51
N ALA A 96 -6.73 -14.38 -3.74
CA ALA A 96 -8.15 -14.22 -4.01
C ALA A 96 -8.69 -15.62 -4.35
N ALA A 97 -9.50 -16.13 -3.43
CA ALA A 97 -10.19 -17.41 -3.42
C ALA A 97 -9.36 -18.59 -2.88
N GLU A 98 -9.63 -18.95 -1.62
CA GLU A 98 -10.37 -20.18 -1.34
C GLU A 98 -11.41 -19.90 -0.24
N GLU A 99 -12.45 -20.72 -0.19
CA GLU A 99 -13.67 -20.53 0.62
C GLU A 99 -13.36 -20.17 2.08
N GLU A 100 -14.23 -19.37 2.71
CA GLU A 100 -14.31 -19.23 4.17
C GLU A 100 -14.47 -20.62 4.81
N LYS A 101 -13.38 -21.35 5.04
CA LYS A 101 -13.37 -22.40 6.03
C LYS A 101 -13.22 -21.71 7.36
N SER A 102 -14.34 -21.65 8.08
CA SER A 102 -14.41 -21.41 9.51
C SER A 102 -13.37 -22.27 10.22
N LEU A 103 -12.19 -21.71 10.47
CA LEU A 103 -11.30 -22.21 11.50
C LEU A 103 -11.82 -21.65 12.81
N ASP A 104 -11.99 -22.53 13.81
CA ASP A 104 -12.47 -22.19 15.14
C ASP A 104 -11.43 -21.29 15.85
N GLY A 105 -11.41 -20.00 15.50
CA GLY A 105 -10.74 -18.97 16.29
C GLY A 105 -11.41 -18.88 17.65
N ILE A 106 -10.63 -18.53 18.69
CA ILE A 106 -11.18 -18.30 20.02
C ILE A 106 -12.15 -17.10 19.92
N PRO A 107 -13.46 -17.28 20.21
CA PRO A 107 -14.41 -16.19 20.13
C PRO A 107 -14.04 -15.05 21.07
N LEU A 108 -14.07 -13.80 20.58
CA LEU A 108 -13.86 -12.60 21.40
C LEU A 108 -14.80 -12.51 22.61
N SER A 109 -15.93 -13.25 22.62
CA SER A 109 -16.81 -13.37 23.78
C SER A 109 -16.15 -14.00 25.01
N GLU A 110 -15.01 -14.68 24.85
CA GLU A 110 -14.21 -15.20 25.96
C GLU A 110 -13.13 -14.21 26.45
N TRP A 111 -12.90 -13.12 25.71
CA TRP A 111 -12.00 -12.04 26.11
C TRP A 111 -12.73 -11.10 27.07
N ASN A 112 -12.58 -11.37 28.36
CA ASN A 112 -13.19 -10.59 29.43
C ASN A 112 -12.37 -9.32 29.70
N SER A 113 -12.34 -8.37 28.76
CA SER A 113 -11.82 -7.02 29.04
C SER A 113 -12.95 -6.10 29.49
N SER A 114 -12.76 -5.50 30.66
CA SER A 114 -13.42 -4.26 31.01
C SER A 114 -12.89 -3.20 30.04
N LEU A 115 -13.49 -3.12 28.86
CA LEU A 115 -13.14 -2.18 27.78
C LEU A 115 -12.98 -0.78 28.37
N SER A 116 -11.73 -0.34 28.46
CA SER A 116 -11.43 1.03 28.86
C SER A 116 -11.69 1.93 27.64
N ALA A 117 -12.20 3.14 27.87
CA ALA A 117 -12.41 4.07 26.77
C ALA A 117 -11.07 4.31 26.06
N ALA A 118 -10.97 3.89 24.80
CA ALA A 118 -9.77 4.05 24.00
C ALA A 118 -9.47 5.55 23.79
N PRO A 119 -8.20 5.98 23.83
CA PRO A 119 -7.83 7.36 23.58
C PRO A 119 -8.12 7.74 22.12
N GLU A 120 -8.28 9.04 21.84
CA GLU A 120 -8.56 9.56 20.48
C GLU A 120 -7.44 9.27 19.47
N THR A 121 -6.20 9.15 19.95
CA THR A 121 -5.03 8.81 19.13
C THR A 121 -4.19 7.77 19.85
N TRP A 122 -3.61 6.85 19.09
CA TRP A 122 -2.71 5.82 19.62
C TRP A 122 -1.65 5.43 18.61
N ASP A 123 -0.42 5.22 19.05
CA ASP A 123 0.70 4.85 18.19
C ASP A 123 1.69 3.94 18.93
N TRP A 124 1.64 2.64 18.61
CA TRP A 124 2.48 1.61 19.23
C TRP A 124 3.99 1.82 18.97
N ARG A 125 4.35 2.60 17.95
CA ARG A 125 5.76 2.92 17.65
C ARG A 125 6.40 3.73 18.77
N GLN A 126 5.63 4.61 19.41
CA GLN A 126 6.12 5.47 20.51
C GLN A 126 6.50 4.66 21.76
N TYR A 127 6.03 3.43 21.86
CA TYR A 127 6.24 2.54 23.00
C TYR A 127 7.18 1.37 22.70
N GLY A 128 7.79 1.33 21.52
CA GLY A 128 8.77 0.30 21.16
C GLY A 128 8.17 -1.06 20.74
N TYR A 129 6.88 -1.13 20.42
CA TYR A 129 6.20 -2.37 20.03
C TYR A 129 6.43 -2.77 18.56
N VAL A 130 7.17 -1.97 17.79
CA VAL A 130 7.26 -2.11 16.34
C VAL A 130 8.73 -2.14 15.92
N THR A 131 9.18 -3.27 15.37
CA THR A 131 10.52 -3.46 14.80
C THR A 131 10.68 -2.75 13.45
N PRO A 132 11.90 -2.48 12.95
CA PRO A 132 12.14 -2.20 11.54
C PRO A 132 11.83 -3.44 10.68
N GLY A 133 11.29 -3.25 9.47
CA GLY A 133 10.86 -4.35 8.58
C GLY A 133 11.75 -4.58 7.37
N HIS A 134 11.84 -5.83 6.89
CA HIS A 134 12.49 -6.20 5.63
C HIS A 134 11.49 -6.83 4.63
N CYS A 135 11.78 -6.68 3.34
CA CYS A 135 10.86 -6.90 2.21
C CYS A 135 10.76 -8.37 1.77
N GLY A 136 9.58 -8.79 1.29
CA GLY A 136 9.46 -9.94 0.38
C GLY A 136 8.09 -10.61 0.35
N LEU A 137 7.42 -10.77 1.50
CA LEU A 137 6.15 -11.50 1.63
C LEU A 137 5.26 -10.83 2.67
N CYS A 138 4.20 -10.19 2.21
CA CYS A 138 3.41 -9.26 3.00
C CYS A 138 2.60 -9.93 4.13
N TYR A 139 2.17 -11.19 3.93
CA TYR A 139 1.46 -11.95 4.97
C TYR A 139 2.39 -12.34 6.14
N ALA A 140 3.60 -12.83 5.83
CA ALA A 140 4.56 -13.24 6.84
C ALA A 140 5.03 -12.03 7.67
N PHE A 141 5.23 -10.90 7.00
CA PHE A 141 5.53 -9.63 7.65
C PHE A 141 4.44 -9.17 8.62
N ALA A 142 3.17 -9.18 8.19
CA ALA A 142 2.06 -8.77 9.04
C ALA A 142 1.90 -9.70 10.26
N ALA A 143 1.99 -11.01 10.05
CA ALA A 143 1.91 -12.02 11.10
C ALA A 143 3.06 -11.91 12.11
N VAL A 144 4.31 -11.78 11.64
CA VAL A 144 5.48 -11.55 12.50
C VAL A 144 5.32 -10.27 13.31
N GLY A 145 4.96 -9.16 12.68
CA GLY A 145 4.85 -7.87 13.37
C GLY A 145 3.80 -7.85 14.48
N ALA A 146 2.68 -8.57 14.30
CA ALA A 146 1.68 -8.74 15.35
C ALA A 146 2.24 -9.59 16.51
N LEU A 147 2.91 -10.70 16.21
CA LEU A 147 3.51 -11.58 17.20
C LEU A 147 4.64 -10.91 17.99
N GLU A 148 5.49 -10.10 17.34
CA GLU A 148 6.51 -9.27 17.97
C GLU A 148 5.91 -8.29 18.98
N GLY A 149 4.82 -7.61 18.60
CA GLY A 149 4.09 -6.71 19.49
C GLY A 149 3.54 -7.42 20.72
N GLN A 150 2.97 -8.61 20.56
CA GLN A 150 2.49 -9.43 21.69
C GLN A 150 3.63 -9.95 22.56
N LEU A 151 4.74 -10.38 21.97
CA LEU A 151 5.92 -10.83 22.70
C LEU A 151 6.49 -9.70 23.55
N PHE A 152 6.60 -8.49 22.99
CA PHE A 152 7.04 -7.31 23.74
C PHE A 152 6.07 -6.97 24.87
N LYS A 153 4.75 -7.05 24.63
CA LYS A 153 3.73 -6.85 25.68
C LYS A 153 3.91 -7.79 26.86
N GLN A 154 4.19 -9.07 26.59
CA GLN A 154 4.27 -10.11 27.60
C GLN A 154 5.62 -10.10 28.34
N THR A 155 6.71 -9.74 27.66
CA THR A 155 8.08 -9.96 28.15
C THR A 155 8.89 -8.68 28.36
N GLY A 156 8.48 -7.57 27.75
CA GLY A 156 9.27 -6.34 27.67
C GLY A 156 10.50 -6.43 26.73
N ILE A 157 10.66 -7.52 25.98
CA ILE A 157 11.79 -7.73 25.06
C ILE A 157 11.28 -7.66 23.62
N LEU A 158 11.79 -6.69 22.86
CA LEU A 158 11.46 -6.55 21.44
C LEU A 158 12.45 -7.42 20.65
N LEU A 159 11.99 -8.61 20.28
CA LEU A 159 12.79 -9.58 19.53
C LEU A 159 12.27 -9.62 18.09
N PRO A 160 13.05 -9.18 17.09
CA PRO A 160 12.71 -9.38 15.69
C PRO A 160 12.56 -10.88 15.38
N LEU A 161 11.40 -11.29 14.85
CA LEU A 161 11.14 -12.68 14.49
C LEU A 161 11.37 -12.90 12.99
N SER A 162 11.61 -14.15 12.59
CA SER A 162 11.96 -14.49 11.20
C SER A 162 10.71 -14.60 10.34
N GLU A 163 10.49 -13.65 9.42
CA GLU A 163 9.44 -13.74 8.41
C GLU A 163 9.65 -14.99 7.54
N GLN A 164 10.90 -15.36 7.25
CA GLN A 164 11.24 -16.54 6.45
C GLN A 164 10.79 -17.85 7.11
N ASN A 165 10.74 -17.93 8.45
CA ASN A 165 10.25 -19.13 9.13
C ASN A 165 8.76 -19.37 8.83
N LEU A 166 7.94 -18.32 8.81
CA LEU A 166 6.53 -18.46 8.43
C LEU A 166 6.42 -18.91 6.96
N VAL A 167 7.23 -18.30 6.09
CA VAL A 167 7.25 -18.62 4.65
C VAL A 167 7.57 -20.07 4.37
N ASP A 168 8.55 -20.62 5.06
CA ASP A 168 9.04 -21.98 4.82
C ASP A 168 8.15 -23.05 5.48
N CYS A 169 7.32 -22.68 6.46
CA CYS A 169 6.67 -23.65 7.36
C CYS A 169 5.15 -23.53 7.49
N SER A 170 4.51 -22.47 6.97
CA SER A 170 3.07 -22.21 7.17
C SER A 170 2.18 -22.48 5.95
N GLY A 171 2.67 -23.23 4.94
CA GLY A 171 1.95 -23.44 3.67
C GLY A 171 0.57 -24.10 3.78
N ASP A 172 0.30 -24.82 4.88
CA ASP A 172 -0.95 -25.55 5.12
C ASP A 172 -1.96 -24.79 6.00
N TYR A 173 -1.64 -23.58 6.47
CA TYR A 173 -2.44 -22.85 7.44
C TYR A 173 -3.04 -21.57 6.85
N ASP A 174 -4.36 -21.58 6.69
CA ASP A 174 -5.16 -20.39 6.41
C ASP A 174 -5.38 -19.62 7.72
N ASN A 175 -5.11 -18.32 7.75
CA ASN A 175 -5.11 -17.52 8.98
C ASN A 175 -6.17 -16.41 8.88
N ASN A 176 -7.18 -16.46 9.75
CA ASN A 176 -8.23 -15.44 9.89
C ASN A 176 -8.34 -14.99 11.37
N GLY A 177 -8.49 -13.68 11.62
CA GLY A 177 -8.90 -13.10 12.91
C GLY A 177 -8.05 -11.88 13.27
N CYS A 178 -8.53 -10.81 13.95
CA CYS A 178 -9.80 -10.47 14.62
C CYS A 178 -9.96 -8.93 14.70
N ASP A 179 -11.19 -8.42 14.73
CA ASP A 179 -11.50 -6.97 14.76
C ASP A 179 -11.63 -6.37 16.18
N ASP A 180 -11.41 -5.04 16.24
CA ASP A 180 -11.79 -4.06 17.28
C ASP A 180 -11.02 -3.87 18.61
N THR A 181 -9.74 -4.27 18.73
CA THR A 181 -8.98 -3.99 19.98
C THR A 181 -7.55 -3.46 19.81
N LEU A 182 -7.22 -2.73 18.73
CA LEU A 182 -5.85 -2.24 18.47
C LEU A 182 -5.19 -1.55 19.68
N TYR A 183 -5.94 -0.74 20.42
CA TYR A 183 -5.45 -0.07 21.64
C TYR A 183 -5.16 -1.03 22.79
N GLU A 184 -5.96 -2.08 22.98
CA GLU A 184 -5.82 -2.99 24.13
C GLU A 184 -4.87 -4.15 23.81
N VAL A 185 -4.82 -4.60 22.56
CA VAL A 185 -4.08 -5.79 22.14
C VAL A 185 -2.66 -5.45 21.75
N GLY A 186 -2.45 -4.54 20.79
CA GLY A 186 -1.14 -4.32 20.16
C GLY A 186 -1.29 -4.07 18.66
N PRO A 187 -0.18 -4.08 17.90
CA PRO A 187 -0.23 -4.13 16.43
C PRO A 187 -1.05 -5.32 15.91
N ILE A 188 -1.88 -5.09 14.88
CA ILE A 188 -2.79 -6.08 14.29
C ILE A 188 -2.43 -6.29 12.81
N ALA A 189 -2.34 -7.55 12.40
CA ALA A 189 -2.16 -7.91 11.00
C ALA A 189 -3.47 -7.67 10.24
N VAL A 190 -3.46 -6.86 9.19
CA VAL A 190 -4.67 -6.54 8.42
C VAL A 190 -4.40 -6.73 6.93
N SER A 191 -5.45 -6.97 6.15
CA SER A 191 -5.35 -7.00 4.68
C SER A 191 -6.04 -5.81 4.04
N VAL A 192 -5.43 -5.24 2.99
CA VAL A 192 -5.98 -4.12 2.20
C VAL A 192 -5.96 -4.42 0.71
N ASN A 193 -6.75 -3.68 -0.06
CA ASN A 193 -6.64 -3.64 -1.51
C ASN A 193 -5.64 -2.57 -1.95
N ALA A 194 -4.47 -3.00 -2.41
CA ALA A 194 -3.38 -2.12 -2.80
C ALA A 194 -3.24 -1.94 -4.33
N ARG A 195 -4.19 -2.41 -5.15
CA ARG A 195 -4.07 -2.43 -6.63
C ARG A 195 -4.06 -1.06 -7.32
N HIS A 196 -4.50 -0.02 -6.61
CA HIS A 196 -4.64 1.30 -7.22
C HIS A 196 -3.27 1.97 -7.43
N PRO A 197 -3.01 2.65 -8.56
CA PRO A 197 -1.75 3.35 -8.79
C PRO A 197 -1.38 4.35 -7.69
N SER A 198 -2.38 4.98 -7.06
CA SER A 198 -2.17 5.88 -5.92
C SER A 198 -1.58 5.18 -4.69
N PHE A 199 -1.88 3.89 -4.48
CA PHE A 199 -1.26 3.11 -3.41
C PHE A 199 0.19 2.79 -3.77
N LYS A 200 0.47 2.37 -5.01
CA LYS A 200 1.82 2.12 -5.51
C LYS A 200 2.76 3.31 -5.27
N LEU A 201 2.28 4.52 -5.56
CA LEU A 201 3.08 5.76 -5.53
C LEU A 201 2.78 6.64 -4.32
N TYR A 202 2.09 6.12 -3.30
CA TYR A 202 1.76 6.88 -2.10
C TYR A 202 3.02 7.48 -1.47
N LYS A 203 2.93 8.76 -1.07
CA LYS A 203 4.01 9.46 -0.36
C LYS A 203 3.62 9.92 1.03
N ASP A 204 2.57 10.71 1.16
CA ASP A 204 2.16 11.24 2.47
C ASP A 204 0.70 11.69 2.48
N GLY A 205 0.14 11.92 3.67
CA GLY A 205 -1.24 12.34 3.90
C GLY A 205 -2.21 11.17 4.06
N VAL A 206 -3.48 11.45 4.33
CA VAL A 206 -4.50 10.42 4.57
C VAL A 206 -5.07 9.96 3.24
N ILE A 207 -4.82 8.71 2.85
CA ILE A 207 -5.36 8.17 1.60
C ILE A 207 -6.84 7.86 1.75
N TYR A 208 -7.63 8.43 0.85
CA TYR A 208 -9.02 8.07 0.59
C TYR A 208 -9.19 7.92 -0.91
N GLN A 209 -9.64 6.75 -1.33
CA GLN A 209 -9.80 6.37 -2.73
C GLN A 209 -11.22 5.82 -2.93
N PRO A 210 -12.16 6.62 -3.44
CA PRO A 210 -13.58 6.25 -3.52
C PRO A 210 -13.84 4.89 -4.20
N ASP A 211 -13.03 4.56 -5.21
CA ASP A 211 -13.20 3.34 -6.02
C ASP A 211 -12.44 2.11 -5.45
N CYS A 212 -11.96 2.18 -4.21
CA CYS A 212 -11.20 1.09 -3.62
C CYS A 212 -12.10 -0.07 -3.17
N SER A 213 -12.13 -1.15 -3.94
CA SER A 213 -12.87 -2.37 -3.57
C SER A 213 -12.35 -2.97 -2.26
N THR A 214 -13.24 -3.58 -1.48
CA THR A 214 -12.92 -4.35 -0.26
C THR A 214 -12.31 -5.74 -0.52
N ARG A 215 -12.07 -6.12 -1.79
CA ARG A 215 -11.32 -7.34 -2.12
C ARG A 215 -9.82 -7.11 -1.91
N THR A 216 -9.36 -7.48 -0.72
CA THR A 216 -7.97 -7.34 -0.28
C THR A 216 -7.02 -8.20 -1.11
N ASN A 217 -5.75 -7.80 -1.17
CA ASN A 217 -4.69 -8.48 -1.93
C ASN A 217 -3.29 -8.16 -1.39
N HIS A 218 -3.19 -7.43 -0.29
CA HIS A 218 -1.93 -7.03 0.32
C HIS A 218 -2.06 -7.01 1.83
N ALA A 219 -1.25 -7.81 2.53
CA ALA A 219 -1.22 -7.81 3.99
C ALA A 219 -0.26 -6.74 4.53
N VAL A 220 -0.68 -6.07 5.59
CA VAL A 220 0.01 -4.94 6.22
C VAL A 220 -0.24 -4.98 7.73
N LEU A 221 0.43 -4.13 8.49
CA LEU A 221 0.30 -4.13 9.95
C LEU A 221 -0.30 -2.79 10.42
N ALA A 222 -1.50 -2.82 10.98
CA ALA A 222 -2.07 -1.66 11.66
C ALA A 222 -1.37 -1.49 13.02
N VAL A 223 -0.76 -0.32 13.24
CA VAL A 223 0.07 -0.03 14.42
C VAL A 223 -0.44 1.14 15.26
N GLY A 224 -1.53 1.78 14.84
CA GLY A 224 -2.06 2.95 15.50
C GLY A 224 -3.19 3.61 14.72
N TYR A 225 -3.69 4.72 15.25
CA TYR A 225 -4.68 5.56 14.61
C TYR A 225 -4.56 7.01 15.11
N GLY A 226 -5.01 7.95 14.28
CA GLY A 226 -5.06 9.37 14.60
C GLY A 226 -6.43 9.97 14.28
N SER A 227 -6.68 11.16 14.83
CA SER A 227 -8.00 11.84 14.79
C SER A 227 -8.10 12.93 13.73
N TYR A 228 -7.00 13.50 13.23
CA TYR A 228 -7.06 14.45 12.11
C TYR A 228 -7.45 13.73 10.82
N LEU A 229 -8.68 13.97 10.33
CA LEU A 229 -9.34 13.25 9.22
C LEU A 229 -9.60 11.77 9.50
N ASP A 230 -9.49 11.32 10.75
CA ASP A 230 -9.62 9.93 11.19
C ASP A 230 -8.87 8.91 10.32
N TYR A 231 -7.73 8.40 10.79
CA TYR A 231 -6.93 7.47 9.99
C TYR A 231 -6.32 6.34 10.81
N TRP A 232 -6.06 5.23 10.14
CA TRP A 232 -5.18 4.15 10.60
C TRP A 232 -3.73 4.48 10.24
N ILE A 233 -2.81 4.20 11.16
CA ILE A 233 -1.37 4.17 10.90
C ILE A 233 -1.01 2.74 10.53
N VAL A 234 -0.56 2.53 9.30
CA VAL A 234 -0.33 1.20 8.76
C VAL A 234 1.12 1.07 8.29
N LYS A 235 1.85 0.10 8.85
CA LYS A 235 3.21 -0.26 8.46
C LYS A 235 3.16 -1.14 7.22
N ASN A 236 3.93 -0.78 6.20
CA ASN A 236 4.08 -1.56 4.97
C ASN A 236 5.44 -2.28 4.94
N SER A 237 5.58 -3.24 4.02
CA SER A 237 6.76 -4.09 3.84
C SER A 237 7.61 -3.72 2.62
N TRP A 238 7.45 -2.50 2.08
CA TRP A 238 8.17 -2.01 0.91
C TRP A 238 9.36 -1.09 1.23
N GLY A 239 9.86 -1.14 2.46
CA GLY A 239 10.98 -0.33 2.93
C GLY A 239 10.63 1.14 3.15
N THR A 240 11.56 1.87 3.75
CA THR A 240 11.37 3.26 4.20
C THR A 240 11.32 4.28 3.06
N GLY A 241 11.82 3.93 1.87
CA GLY A 241 11.73 4.77 0.67
C GLY A 241 10.31 4.90 0.11
N TRP A 242 9.37 4.05 0.54
CA TRP A 242 7.97 4.11 0.17
C TRP A 242 7.14 4.83 1.24
N GLY A 243 6.16 5.64 0.81
CA GLY A 243 5.25 6.32 1.73
C GLY A 243 5.95 7.25 2.73
N ARG A 244 5.37 7.29 3.92
CA ARG A 244 5.86 8.06 5.07
C ARG A 244 6.76 7.16 5.91
N ASP A 245 8.03 7.08 5.53
CA ASP A 245 9.04 6.23 6.18
C ASP A 245 8.61 4.75 6.27
N GLY A 246 7.99 4.24 5.20
CA GLY A 246 7.46 2.87 5.14
C GLY A 246 6.03 2.71 5.68
N TYR A 247 5.38 3.79 6.09
CA TYR A 247 4.00 3.79 6.57
C TYR A 247 3.04 4.46 5.59
N ILE A 248 1.76 4.11 5.72
CA ILE A 248 0.63 4.77 5.06
C ILE A 248 -0.44 5.11 6.07
N LEU A 249 -1.08 6.27 5.86
CA LEU A 249 -2.23 6.69 6.64
C LEU A 249 -3.50 6.41 5.83
N ILE A 250 -4.36 5.51 6.29
CA ILE A 250 -5.58 5.10 5.57
C ILE A 250 -6.80 5.65 6.28
N ALA A 251 -7.71 6.30 5.56
CA ALA A 251 -8.95 6.84 6.13
C ALA A 251 -9.73 5.76 6.92
N ARG A 252 -10.10 6.11 8.15
CA ARG A 252 -10.78 5.25 9.14
C ARG A 252 -12.27 5.59 9.19
N GLY A 253 -13.11 4.61 9.54
CA GLY A 253 -14.57 4.76 9.60
C GLY A 253 -15.31 4.42 8.30
N TYR A 254 -14.60 4.16 7.20
CA TYR A 254 -15.18 3.85 5.88
C TYR A 254 -14.92 2.42 5.39
N ASN A 255 -14.24 1.58 6.20
CA ASN A 255 -13.63 0.31 5.76
C ASN A 255 -12.83 0.47 4.44
N GLN A 256 -12.08 1.56 4.37
CA GLN A 256 -11.39 1.97 3.15
C GLN A 256 -10.45 0.87 2.67
N CYS A 257 -10.57 0.48 1.40
CA CYS A 257 -9.81 -0.62 0.80
C CYS A 257 -9.93 -1.99 1.52
N GLY A 258 -10.97 -2.21 2.34
CA GLY A 258 -11.20 -3.47 3.04
C GLY A 258 -10.32 -3.70 4.27
N ILE A 259 -9.72 -2.65 4.83
CA ILE A 259 -8.79 -2.73 5.97
C ILE A 259 -9.35 -3.47 7.19
N ALA A 260 -10.67 -3.47 7.40
CA ALA A 260 -11.34 -4.18 8.50
C ALA A 260 -12.03 -5.48 8.03
N LYS A 261 -11.72 -5.98 6.82
CA LYS A 261 -12.35 -7.19 6.29
C LYS A 261 -11.70 -8.48 6.78
N HIS A 262 -10.37 -8.47 6.86
CA HIS A 262 -9.55 -9.56 7.39
C HIS A 262 -8.53 -8.93 8.36
N PRO A 263 -9.02 -8.39 9.49
CA PRO A 263 -8.15 -8.02 10.62
C PRO A 263 -7.65 -9.27 11.34
#